data_AF-A0A3B0ZBJ8-F1
#
_entry.id   AF-A0A3B0ZBJ8-F1
#
_cell.length_a   1.000
_cell.length_b   1.000
_cell.length_c   1.000
_cell.angle_alpha   90.00
_cell.angle_beta   90.00
_cell.angle_gamma   90.00
#
_symmetry.space_group_name_H-M   'P 1'
#
loop_
_entity.id
_entity.type
_entity.pdbx_description
1 polymer ?
#
loop_
_entity_poly.entity_id
_entity_poly.type
_entity_poly.pdbx_seq_one_letter_code
_entity_poly.pdbx_strand_id
1 'polypeptide(L)'
;MAELVQQVSETRGGVIDSETIYQIFMNHFVQDQTPVMLNGYSLNNEGSRDVVELRIDIEGVAQKIEGKGEGVIAAFINAWNHHSSQQINVMNYNEHAADEGSKAKAITYIQLDVEGTLVSGAALDYDTVKASLKAVISALNRGL
;
A
#
# COMPACT_ATOMS: atom_id res chain seq x y z
N MET A 1 -13.78 1.63 6.29
CA MET A 1 -13.39 1.70 7.73
C MET A 1 -14.60 1.81 8.66
N ALA A 2 -15.55 2.72 8.43
CA ALA A 2 -16.74 2.86 9.29
C ALA A 2 -17.52 1.53 9.44
N GLU A 3 -17.75 0.81 8.34
CA GLU A 3 -18.41 -0.51 8.37
C GLU A 3 -17.64 -1.57 9.17
N LEU A 4 -16.31 -1.63 9.04
CA LEU A 4 -15.46 -2.56 9.82
C LEU A 4 -15.54 -2.27 11.32
N VAL A 5 -15.49 -0.99 11.70
CA VAL A 5 -15.64 -0.59 13.11
C VAL A 5 -17.04 -0.96 13.61
N GLN A 6 -18.08 -0.74 12.81
CA GLN A 6 -19.45 -1.08 13.15
C GLN A 6 -19.62 -2.60 13.37
N GLN A 7 -19.09 -3.44 12.47
CA GLN A 7 -19.16 -4.91 12.61
C GLN A 7 -18.48 -5.40 13.90
N VAL A 8 -17.30 -4.85 14.23
CA VAL A 8 -16.60 -5.19 15.47
C VAL A 8 -17.39 -4.72 16.70
N SER A 9 -18.08 -3.58 16.59
CA SER A 9 -18.88 -3.00 17.67
C SER A 9 -20.10 -3.86 17.96
N GLU A 10 -20.79 -4.30 16.91
CA GLU A 10 -21.92 -5.23 16.97
C GLU A 10 -21.51 -6.59 17.56
N THR A 11 -20.33 -7.08 17.21
CA THR A 11 -19.80 -8.36 17.75
C THR A 11 -19.41 -8.27 19.22
N ARG A 12 -18.85 -7.12 19.66
CA ARG A 12 -18.39 -6.91 21.04
C ARG A 12 -19.46 -6.34 21.98
N GLY A 13 -20.61 -5.93 21.45
CA GLY A 13 -21.75 -5.47 22.25
C GLY A 13 -21.49 -4.17 23.02
N GLY A 14 -20.75 -3.22 22.45
CA GLY A 14 -20.41 -1.97 23.15
C GLY A 14 -19.64 -0.95 22.32
N VAL A 15 -19.39 0.22 22.93
CA VAL A 15 -18.62 1.31 22.32
C VAL A 15 -17.16 0.89 22.16
N ILE A 16 -16.60 1.12 20.97
CA ILE A 16 -15.19 0.87 20.66
C ILE A 16 -14.38 2.12 20.98
N ASP A 17 -13.30 1.96 21.74
CA ASP A 17 -12.33 3.02 22.02
C ASP A 17 -11.38 3.30 20.83
N SER A 18 -10.71 4.45 20.88
CA SER A 18 -9.79 4.90 19.83
C SER A 18 -8.60 3.95 19.62
N GLU A 19 -8.13 3.28 20.68
CA GLU A 19 -7.06 2.28 20.57
C GLU A 19 -7.51 1.07 19.76
N THR A 20 -8.72 0.57 20.01
CA THR A 20 -9.29 -0.55 19.26
C THR A 20 -9.54 -0.17 17.80
N ILE A 21 -10.04 1.05 17.52
CA ILE A 21 -10.17 1.55 16.14
C ILE A 21 -8.81 1.58 15.44
N TYR A 22 -7.77 2.05 16.13
CA TYR A 22 -6.41 2.06 15.62
C TYR A 22 -5.90 0.65 15.31
N GLN A 23 -6.12 -0.32 16.21
CA GLN A 23 -5.72 -1.71 15.97
C GLN A 23 -6.47 -2.34 14.79
N ILE A 24 -7.78 -2.08 14.66
CA ILE A 24 -8.56 -2.53 13.48
C ILE A 24 -7.94 -1.94 12.20
N PHE A 25 -7.60 -0.65 12.23
CA PHE A 25 -6.98 0.00 11.08
C PHE A 25 -5.62 -0.62 10.74
N MET A 26 -4.75 -0.80 11.73
CA MET A 26 -3.42 -1.37 11.51
C MET A 26 -3.49 -2.81 11.00
N ASN A 27 -4.33 -3.63 11.60
CA ASN A 27 -4.48 -5.03 11.20
C ASN A 27 -5.08 -5.15 9.80
N HIS A 28 -6.12 -4.36 9.51
CA HIS A 28 -6.79 -4.43 8.23
C HIS A 28 -5.93 -3.80 7.12
N PHE A 29 -5.42 -2.57 7.32
CA PHE A 29 -4.76 -1.76 6.27
C PHE A 29 -3.26 -1.86 6.21
N VAL A 30 -2.55 -2.20 7.29
CA VAL A 30 -1.08 -2.13 7.30
C VAL A 30 -0.41 -3.50 7.41
N GLN A 31 -1.04 -4.45 8.12
CA GLN A 31 -0.47 -5.77 8.37
C GLN A 31 -0.90 -6.84 7.36
N ASP A 32 -1.95 -6.60 6.57
CA ASP A 32 -2.37 -7.54 5.54
C ASP A 32 -1.39 -7.50 4.35
N GLN A 33 -0.64 -8.58 4.16
CA GLN A 33 0.41 -8.69 3.14
C GLN A 33 0.15 -9.82 2.13
N THR A 34 -1.05 -10.38 2.07
CA THR A 34 -1.37 -11.47 1.11
C THR A 34 -2.40 -11.02 0.09
N PRO A 35 -2.33 -11.49 -1.17
CA PRO A 35 -1.38 -12.49 -1.70
C PRO A 35 -0.01 -11.92 -2.10
N VAL A 36 0.16 -10.59 -2.16
CA VAL A 36 1.40 -9.93 -2.62
C VAL A 36 2.17 -9.32 -1.44
N MET A 37 3.45 -9.68 -1.31
CA MET A 37 4.39 -9.11 -0.32
C MET A 37 5.54 -8.36 -0.98
N LEU A 38 6.02 -7.28 -0.35
CA LEU A 38 7.25 -6.58 -0.76
C LEU A 38 8.46 -7.13 0.00
N ASN A 39 9.36 -7.81 -0.71
CA ASN A 39 10.62 -8.29 -0.14
C ASN A 39 11.75 -7.24 -0.24
N GLY A 40 11.68 -6.37 -1.24
CA GLY A 40 12.63 -5.26 -1.39
C GLY A 40 12.41 -4.47 -2.67
N TYR A 41 13.13 -3.37 -2.82
CA TYR A 41 13.13 -2.57 -4.03
C TYR A 41 14.50 -1.93 -4.26
N SER A 42 14.76 -1.51 -5.49
CA SER A 42 15.84 -0.58 -5.81
C SER A 42 15.32 0.53 -6.71
N LEU A 43 15.80 1.75 -6.45
CA LEU A 43 15.46 2.93 -7.22
C LEU A 43 16.66 3.34 -8.06
N ASN A 44 16.40 3.69 -9.32
CA ASN A 44 17.35 4.37 -10.16
C ASN A 44 16.69 5.63 -10.74
N ASN A 45 17.41 6.75 -10.75
CA ASN A 45 16.92 7.97 -11.35
C ASN A 45 17.56 8.12 -12.74
N GLU A 46 16.74 8.04 -13.79
CA GLU A 46 17.19 8.17 -15.17
C GLU A 46 16.76 9.54 -15.73
N GLY A 47 17.23 10.60 -15.07
CA GLY A 47 16.94 11.98 -15.44
C GLY A 47 15.54 12.41 -15.00
N SER A 48 14.60 12.50 -15.95
CA SER A 48 13.23 12.96 -15.66
C SER A 48 12.27 11.85 -15.20
N ARG A 49 12.75 10.61 -15.09
CA ARG A 49 11.93 9.47 -14.69
C ARG A 49 12.65 8.58 -13.68
N ASP A 50 11.86 8.06 -12.76
CA ASP A 50 12.31 7.04 -11.82
C ASP A 50 12.08 5.66 -12.41
N VAL A 51 13.05 4.78 -12.22
CA VAL A 51 12.99 3.35 -12.51
C VAL A 51 12.99 2.61 -11.18
N VAL A 52 12.02 1.72 -11.01
CA VAL A 52 11.84 0.94 -9.78
C VAL A 52 11.89 -0.53 -10.15
N GLU A 53 12.86 -1.25 -9.59
CA GLU A 53 12.83 -2.71 -9.52
C GLU A 53 12.19 -3.10 -8.18
N LEU A 54 11.20 -3.97 -8.23
CA LEU A 54 10.51 -4.51 -7.08
C LEU A 54 10.79 -6.01 -6.98
N ARG A 55 11.17 -6.46 -5.80
CA ARG A 55 11.26 -7.88 -5.44
C ARG A 55 10.04 -8.17 -4.60
N ILE A 56 9.10 -8.89 -5.18
CA ILE A 56 7.82 -9.22 -4.56
C ILE A 56 7.70 -10.73 -4.41
N ASP A 57 6.81 -11.15 -3.53
CA ASP A 57 6.33 -12.52 -3.44
C ASP A 57 4.84 -12.51 -3.77
N ILE A 58 4.41 -13.41 -4.67
CA ILE A 58 3.01 -13.59 -5.00
C ILE A 58 2.68 -15.04 -4.65
N GLU A 59 1.84 -15.24 -3.64
CA GLU A 59 1.42 -16.56 -3.16
C GLU A 59 2.59 -17.52 -2.84
N GLY A 60 3.68 -17.00 -2.27
CA GLY A 60 4.89 -17.77 -1.93
C GLY A 60 5.89 -17.92 -3.07
N VAL A 61 5.63 -17.32 -4.24
CA VAL A 61 6.54 -17.34 -5.39
C VAL A 61 7.22 -15.99 -5.54
N ALA A 62 8.54 -15.98 -5.33
CA ALA A 62 9.37 -14.79 -5.53
C ALA A 62 9.39 -14.35 -7.00
N GLN A 63 9.08 -13.08 -7.25
CA GLN A 63 9.08 -12.43 -8.56
C GLN A 63 9.91 -11.15 -8.52
N LYS A 64 10.39 -10.74 -9.69
CA LYS A 64 11.05 -9.46 -9.90
C LYS A 64 10.34 -8.72 -11.03
N ILE A 65 9.86 -7.52 -10.74
CA ILE A 65 9.18 -6.66 -11.71
C ILE A 65 9.88 -5.31 -11.78
N GLU A 66 9.85 -4.66 -12.93
CA GLU A 66 10.47 -3.37 -13.15
C GLU A 66 9.53 -2.45 -13.91
N GLY A 67 9.53 -1.18 -13.55
CA GLY A 67 8.76 -0.16 -14.25
C GLY A 67 9.41 1.20 -14.15
N LYS A 68 8.97 2.10 -15.02
CA LYS A 68 9.48 3.47 -15.14
C LYS A 68 8.32 4.46 -15.13
N GLY A 69 8.46 5.59 -14.44
CA GLY A 69 7.39 6.58 -14.30
C GLY A 69 7.86 7.94 -13.82
N GLU A 70 6.93 8.89 -13.72
CA GLU A 70 7.16 10.25 -13.21
C GLU A 70 7.19 10.28 -11.67
N GLY A 71 7.87 9.30 -11.08
CA GLY A 71 7.89 9.05 -9.65
C GLY A 71 7.79 7.56 -9.33
N VAL A 72 8.17 7.20 -8.11
CA VAL A 72 8.21 5.82 -7.64
C VAL A 72 6.85 5.10 -7.75
N ILE A 73 5.75 5.77 -7.37
CA ILE A 73 4.42 5.17 -7.45
C ILE A 73 4.05 4.91 -8.91
N ALA A 74 4.21 5.89 -9.80
CA ALA A 74 3.92 5.71 -11.23
C ALA A 74 4.76 4.59 -11.85
N ALA A 75 6.03 4.48 -11.46
CA ALA A 75 6.91 3.40 -11.87
C ALA A 75 6.43 2.02 -11.36
N PHE A 76 5.98 1.93 -10.11
CA PHE A 76 5.36 0.71 -9.56
C PHE A 76 4.12 0.31 -10.37
N ILE A 77 3.19 1.24 -10.59
CA ILE A 77 1.94 0.97 -11.31
C ILE A 77 2.23 0.44 -12.72
N ASN A 78 3.18 1.06 -13.42
CA ASN A 78 3.61 0.59 -14.74
C ASN A 78 4.25 -0.80 -14.70
N ALA A 79 5.07 -1.09 -13.67
CA ALA A 79 5.64 -2.42 -13.46
C ALA A 79 4.55 -3.48 -13.27
N TRP A 80 3.57 -3.18 -12.41
CA TRP A 80 2.46 -4.08 -12.10
C TRP A 80 1.57 -4.33 -13.31
N ASN A 81 1.15 -3.27 -14.01
CA ASN A 81 0.29 -3.38 -15.20
C ASN A 81 0.94 -4.22 -16.30
N HIS A 82 2.26 -4.07 -16.50
CA HIS A 82 3.00 -4.87 -17.47
C HIS A 82 3.11 -6.33 -17.03
N HIS A 83 3.37 -6.59 -15.74
CA HIS A 83 3.58 -7.94 -15.23
C HIS A 83 2.29 -8.77 -15.13
N SER A 84 1.23 -8.18 -14.58
CA SER A 84 -0.02 -8.90 -14.24
C SER A 84 -1.05 -8.89 -15.37
N SER A 85 -0.88 -8.03 -16.39
CA SER A 85 -1.91 -7.68 -17.38
C SER A 85 -3.20 -7.05 -16.79
N GLN A 86 -3.24 -6.80 -15.48
CA GLN A 86 -4.33 -6.10 -14.79
C GLN A 86 -4.10 -4.59 -14.89
N GLN A 87 -5.14 -3.81 -15.18
CA GLN A 87 -5.02 -2.35 -15.23
C GLN A 87 -5.37 -1.73 -13.88
N ILE A 88 -4.37 -1.12 -13.24
CA ILE A 88 -4.56 -0.34 -12.02
C ILE A 88 -4.17 1.12 -12.24
N ASN A 89 -4.88 2.04 -11.56
CA ASN A 89 -4.61 3.47 -11.57
C ASN A 89 -4.68 4.07 -10.17
N VAL A 90 -3.88 5.10 -9.90
CA VAL A 90 -3.95 5.83 -8.62
C VAL A 90 -5.02 6.90 -8.70
N MET A 91 -5.99 6.83 -7.79
CA MET A 91 -7.09 7.79 -7.69
C MET A 91 -6.83 8.84 -6.62
N ASN A 92 -6.17 8.44 -5.53
CA ASN A 92 -5.82 9.34 -4.45
C ASN A 92 -4.54 8.86 -3.76
N TYR A 93 -3.72 9.81 -3.31
CA TYR A 93 -2.49 9.59 -2.57
C TYR A 93 -2.38 10.65 -1.48
N ASN A 94 -2.16 10.21 -0.24
CA ASN A 94 -1.85 11.09 0.88
C ASN A 94 -0.75 10.46 1.73
N GLU A 95 0.18 11.28 2.17
CA GLU A 95 1.27 10.85 3.05
C GLU A 95 1.53 11.94 4.09
N HIS A 96 1.80 11.52 5.32
CA HIS A 96 2.29 12.42 6.35
C HIS A 96 3.15 11.67 7.37
N ALA A 97 3.88 12.42 8.18
CA ALA A 97 4.59 11.87 9.33
C ALA A 97 3.57 11.44 10.39
N ALA A 98 3.62 10.17 10.81
CA ALA A 98 2.76 9.62 11.84
C ALA A 98 3.21 10.03 13.26
N ASP A 99 4.50 10.33 13.42
CA ASP A 99 5.12 10.78 14.66
C ASP A 99 5.96 12.04 14.41
N GLU A 100 6.49 12.66 15.46
CA GLU A 100 7.40 13.80 15.35
C GLU A 100 8.89 13.38 15.39
N GLY A 101 9.74 14.22 14.81
CA GLY A 101 11.21 14.08 14.89
C GLY A 101 11.85 13.33 13.72
N SER A 102 13.19 13.26 13.71
CA SER A 102 13.98 12.72 12.60
C SER A 102 13.89 11.21 12.39
N LYS A 103 13.18 10.51 13.29
CA LYS A 103 12.87 9.07 13.20
C LYS A 103 11.37 8.83 13.13
N ALA A 104 10.59 9.84 12.75
CA ALA A 104 9.18 9.70 12.52
C ALA A 104 8.92 8.65 11.44
N LYS A 105 7.93 7.78 11.67
CA LYS A 105 7.41 6.93 10.61
C LYS A 105 6.57 7.77 9.66
N ALA A 106 6.59 7.44 8.38
CA ALA A 106 5.63 7.93 7.40
C ALA A 106 4.44 6.98 7.37
N ILE A 107 3.24 7.55 7.38
CA ILE A 107 2.01 6.83 7.04
C ILE A 107 1.53 7.29 5.67
N THR A 108 1.35 6.32 4.77
CA THR A 108 0.86 6.55 3.42
C THR A 108 -0.50 5.90 3.26
N TYR A 109 -1.42 6.61 2.63
CA TYR A 109 -2.74 6.14 2.23
C TYR A 109 -2.86 6.26 0.72
N ILE A 110 -3.36 5.23 0.08
CA ILE A 110 -3.59 5.23 -1.35
C ILE A 110 -4.97 4.68 -1.67
N GLN A 111 -5.60 5.24 -2.70
CA GLN A 111 -6.77 4.67 -3.32
C GLN A 111 -6.42 4.32 -4.75
N LEU A 112 -6.65 3.07 -5.13
CA LEU A 112 -6.49 2.57 -6.48
C LEU A 112 -7.85 2.33 -7.11
N ASP A 113 -7.93 2.56 -8.41
CA ASP A 113 -8.92 1.94 -9.28
C ASP A 113 -8.28 0.68 -9.87
N VAL A 114 -8.84 -0.48 -9.55
CA VAL A 114 -8.42 -1.79 -10.03
C VAL A 114 -9.56 -2.32 -10.90
N GLU A 115 -9.40 -2.19 -12.22
CA GLU A 115 -10.38 -2.62 -13.23
C GLU A 115 -11.83 -2.13 -12.98
N GLY A 116 -11.98 -0.89 -12.49
CA GLY A 116 -13.27 -0.26 -12.19
C GLY A 116 -13.69 -0.37 -10.72
N THR A 117 -12.93 -1.08 -9.89
CA THR A 117 -13.18 -1.22 -8.44
C THR A 117 -12.25 -0.33 -7.64
N LEU A 118 -12.84 0.57 -6.83
CA LEU A 118 -12.07 1.42 -5.93
C LEU A 118 -11.65 0.65 -4.67
N VAL A 119 -10.35 0.49 -4.48
CA VAL A 119 -9.76 -0.15 -3.31
C VAL A 119 -8.81 0.81 -2.61
N SER A 120 -8.76 0.74 -1.28
CA SER A 120 -7.88 1.59 -0.47
C SER A 120 -6.82 0.75 0.21
N GLY A 121 -5.64 1.32 0.40
CA GLY A 121 -4.48 0.73 1.05
C GLY A 121 -3.82 1.72 1.97
N ALA A 122 -3.11 1.22 2.98
CA ALA A 122 -2.25 2.05 3.79
C ALA A 122 -0.96 1.32 4.14
N ALA A 123 0.06 2.06 4.55
CA ALA A 123 1.25 1.48 5.13
C ALA A 123 1.93 2.46 6.06
N LEU A 124 2.67 1.92 7.02
CA LEU A 124 3.49 2.66 7.96
C LEU A 124 4.92 2.14 7.87
N ASP A 125 5.87 3.02 7.55
CA ASP A 125 7.29 2.65 7.47
C ASP A 125 8.19 3.84 7.84
N TYR A 126 9.43 3.57 8.24
CA TYR A 126 10.42 4.65 8.49
C TYR A 126 10.95 5.23 7.19
N ASP A 127 10.88 4.46 6.10
CA ASP A 127 11.24 4.89 4.76
C ASP A 127 9.96 5.29 4.01
N THR A 128 9.83 6.58 3.66
CA THR A 128 8.65 7.13 2.94
C THR A 128 8.42 6.41 1.62
N VAL A 129 9.49 6.06 0.90
CA VAL A 129 9.36 5.30 -0.34
C VAL A 129 8.82 3.91 -0.04
N LYS A 130 9.41 3.20 0.93
CA LYS A 130 8.90 1.88 1.32
C LYS A 130 7.44 1.94 1.79
N ALA A 131 7.05 2.97 2.54
CA ALA A 131 5.67 3.20 2.96
C ALA A 131 4.75 3.34 1.73
N SER A 132 5.11 4.18 0.76
CA SER A 132 4.32 4.34 -0.47
C SER A 132 4.16 3.04 -1.26
N LEU A 133 5.22 2.26 -1.43
CA LEU A 133 5.18 0.99 -2.15
C LEU A 133 4.33 -0.06 -1.44
N LYS A 134 4.46 -0.15 -0.11
CA LYS A 134 3.63 -1.04 0.72
C LYS A 134 2.16 -0.62 0.69
N ALA A 135 1.85 0.67 0.65
CA ALA A 135 0.46 1.15 0.58
C ALA A 135 -0.20 0.74 -0.75
N VAL A 136 0.54 0.80 -1.87
CA VAL A 136 0.06 0.29 -3.18
C VAL A 136 -0.24 -1.20 -3.08
N ILE A 137 0.66 -2.00 -2.51
CA ILE A 137 0.46 -3.44 -2.32
C ILE A 137 -0.72 -3.75 -1.40
N SER A 138 -0.89 -3.01 -0.30
CA SER A 138 -2.05 -3.13 0.60
C SER A 138 -3.37 -2.88 -0.13
N ALA A 139 -3.41 -1.91 -1.04
CA ALA A 139 -4.60 -1.66 -1.85
C ALA A 139 -4.82 -2.79 -2.87
N LEU A 140 -3.76 -3.23 -3.56
CA LEU A 140 -3.80 -4.33 -4.53
C LEU A 140 -4.33 -5.63 -3.92
N ASN A 141 -3.83 -6.02 -2.75
CA ASN A 141 -4.24 -7.24 -2.06
C ASN A 141 -5.73 -7.31 -1.73
N ARG A 142 -6.44 -6.18 -1.76
CA ARG A 142 -7.89 -6.11 -1.57
C ARG A 142 -8.69 -6.04 -2.87
N GLY A 143 -8.03 -5.74 -3.97
CA GLY A 143 -8.60 -5.76 -5.32
C GLY A 143 -8.34 -7.07 -6.07
N LEU A 144 -7.52 -7.96 -5.50
CA LEU A 144 -7.27 -9.33 -5.97
C LEU A 144 -8.24 -10.31 -5.29
#